data_AF-A0A5R8KHX9-F1
#
_entry.id   AF-A0A5R8KHX9-F1
#
_cell.length_a   1.000
_cell.length_b   1.000
_cell.length_c   1.000
_cell.angle_alpha   90.00
_cell.angle_beta   90.00
_cell.angle_gamma   90.00
#
_symmetry.space_group_name_H-M   'P 1'
#
loop_
_entity.id
_entity.type
_entity.pdbx_description
1 polymer ?
#
loop_
_entity_poly.entity_id
_entity_poly.type
_entity_poly.pdbx_seq_one_letter_code
_entity_poly.pdbx_strand_id
1 'polypeptide(L)'
;MLTSCDGDTKPKQEKGQEPPVEELYGGVAKVEAVRIAASKGRTAEDIAPYDEALAWHEYDVKKVLGGKLEGQRIRVAHWSVVRGKTILQDTTIGQQVEMTIKPFDEKVGSVEDVAVDDELDILAEEPPRYLDLKVVAEGGQTPEALRYDYGGHFSNQMQLYWKLRPQLRLVVLGNSHASRGIITSEMLDDKNKTFPEALNMAAGGADGYLQCLIAKEYVTPLPKLETIVWMVSARTFNKARRSNHRNEIFQASPAYDYDRKHWQELWPAPENPAGVKVNELEELKLVGADVWGWTGHDRMARNPGTLEEQEPALRKALTPVRYEFDEVLWEQFAQILKGFTDKGVRVFLVVSPIHPLSQDTPAADPDGSSREGLKNTVSRLEDLEKGNPMIWFHDTNRRGAHHFTHEQFYDADHLNKVGATQFTAWMKDWIQRVEKLGPRPPVTPAQSP
;
A
#
# COMPACT_ATOMS: atom_id res chain seq x y z
N MET A 1 -65.22 2.67 -40.26
CA MET A 1 -64.96 1.21 -40.37
C MET A 1 -63.93 0.85 -39.32
N LEU A 2 -64.28 -0.10 -38.45
CA LEU A 2 -63.57 -0.55 -37.26
C LEU A 2 -62.52 -1.62 -37.60
N THR A 3 -61.39 -1.61 -36.88
CA THR A 3 -60.48 -2.73 -36.57
C THR A 3 -59.52 -2.18 -35.48
N SER A 4 -59.70 -2.42 -34.17
CA SER A 4 -59.43 -3.63 -33.34
C SER A 4 -58.02 -4.19 -33.55
N CYS A 5 -57.21 -4.61 -32.58
CA CYS A 5 -57.16 -4.59 -31.12
C CYS A 5 -55.81 -5.26 -30.75
N ASP A 6 -55.23 -4.84 -29.64
CA ASP A 6 -54.37 -5.58 -28.71
C ASP A 6 -53.00 -6.14 -29.11
N GLY A 7 -52.01 -5.71 -28.31
CA GLY A 7 -50.67 -6.26 -28.24
C GLY A 7 -49.84 -5.66 -27.09
N ASP A 8 -50.43 -5.48 -25.91
CA ASP A 8 -49.79 -4.95 -24.70
C ASP A 8 -49.04 -6.08 -23.96
N THR A 9 -47.80 -6.37 -24.35
CA THR A 9 -46.90 -7.24 -23.59
C THR A 9 -46.08 -6.42 -22.61
N LYS A 10 -46.60 -6.27 -21.38
CA LYS A 10 -45.79 -5.80 -20.25
C LYS A 10 -44.59 -6.73 -20.05
N PRO A 11 -43.36 -6.20 -19.91
CA PRO A 11 -42.19 -7.02 -19.58
C PRO A 11 -42.42 -7.68 -18.21
N LYS A 12 -42.22 -8.99 -18.15
CA LYS A 12 -42.18 -9.74 -16.89
C LYS A 12 -41.08 -9.14 -16.02
N GLN A 13 -41.46 -8.60 -14.86
CA GLN A 13 -40.51 -8.34 -13.77
C GLN A 13 -39.91 -9.68 -13.35
N GLU A 14 -38.65 -9.90 -13.70
CA GLU A 14 -37.86 -10.98 -13.12
C GLU A 14 -37.80 -10.76 -11.60
N LYS A 15 -38.18 -11.79 -10.85
CA LYS A 15 -38.12 -11.80 -9.39
C LYS A 15 -36.67 -11.58 -8.95
N GLY A 16 -36.46 -10.45 -8.30
CA GLY A 16 -35.41 -10.16 -7.32
C GLY A 16 -34.11 -10.94 -7.46
N GLN A 17 -33.22 -10.49 -8.33
CA GLN A 17 -31.80 -10.67 -8.05
C GLN A 17 -31.49 -9.89 -6.77
N GLU A 18 -31.05 -10.60 -5.71
CA GLU A 18 -30.45 -9.93 -4.56
C GLU A 18 -29.34 -9.01 -5.07
N PRO A 19 -29.20 -7.79 -4.52
CA PRO A 19 -28.13 -6.89 -4.91
C PRO A 19 -26.78 -7.62 -4.76
N PRO A 20 -25.83 -7.39 -5.67
CA PRO A 20 -24.51 -8.02 -5.57
C PRO A 20 -23.91 -7.72 -4.20
N VAL A 21 -23.45 -8.78 -3.53
CA VAL A 21 -22.73 -8.70 -2.25
C VAL A 21 -21.54 -7.77 -2.43
N GLU A 22 -21.47 -6.71 -1.63
CA GLU A 22 -20.39 -5.72 -1.69
C GLU A 22 -19.05 -6.43 -1.38
N GLU A 23 -18.07 -6.33 -2.27
CA GLU A 23 -16.76 -6.97 -2.06
C GLU A 23 -16.01 -6.19 -0.99
N LEU A 24 -15.93 -6.75 0.23
CA LEU A 24 -15.17 -6.17 1.32
C LEU A 24 -13.67 -6.45 1.15
N TYR A 25 -12.85 -5.48 1.54
CA TYR A 25 -11.45 -5.43 1.15
C TYR A 25 -10.51 -6.11 2.15
N GLY A 26 -9.30 -6.47 1.69
CA GLY A 26 -8.27 -7.05 2.57
C GLY A 26 -8.54 -8.51 3.00
N GLY A 27 -9.36 -9.23 2.23
CA GLY A 27 -9.83 -10.57 2.60
C GLY A 27 -10.92 -10.54 3.67
N VAL A 28 -11.43 -9.36 4.04
CA VAL A 28 -12.49 -9.24 5.02
C VAL A 28 -13.80 -9.79 4.45
N ALA A 29 -14.55 -10.49 5.29
CA ALA A 29 -15.92 -10.92 5.03
C ALA A 29 -16.83 -10.40 6.14
N LYS A 30 -18.04 -10.00 5.76
CA LYS A 30 -19.12 -9.69 6.69
C LYS A 30 -20.15 -10.79 6.57
N VAL A 31 -20.44 -11.45 7.68
CA VAL A 31 -21.26 -12.66 7.69
C VAL A 31 -22.32 -12.61 8.77
N GLU A 32 -23.45 -13.24 8.47
CA GLU A 32 -24.46 -13.64 9.43
C GLU A 32 -24.28 -15.14 9.67
N ALA A 33 -24.02 -15.54 10.91
CA ALA A 33 -23.70 -16.92 11.26
C ALA A 33 -24.30 -17.32 12.61
N VAL A 34 -24.50 -18.61 12.82
CA VAL A 34 -25.01 -19.17 14.08
C VAL A 34 -23.87 -19.87 14.80
N ARG A 35 -23.64 -19.50 16.06
CA ARG A 35 -22.59 -20.11 16.89
C ARG A 35 -22.96 -21.56 17.20
N ILE A 36 -22.05 -22.49 16.94
CA ILE A 36 -22.24 -23.92 17.19
C ILE A 36 -21.30 -24.46 18.27
N ALA A 37 -20.15 -23.82 18.48
CA ALA A 37 -19.24 -24.12 19.58
C ALA A 37 -18.52 -22.85 20.05
N ALA A 38 -18.07 -22.85 21.30
CA ALA A 38 -17.37 -21.72 21.91
C ALA A 38 -16.38 -22.22 22.97
N SER A 39 -15.10 -21.88 22.83
CA SER A 39 -14.14 -21.96 23.92
C SER A 39 -14.40 -20.85 24.94
N LYS A 40 -13.99 -21.07 26.19
CA LYS A 40 -14.08 -20.04 27.21
C LYS A 40 -13.01 -18.96 27.00
N GLY A 41 -13.42 -17.70 26.98
CA GLY A 41 -12.49 -16.57 27.02
C GLY A 41 -11.73 -16.51 28.34
N ARG A 42 -10.45 -16.12 28.29
CA ARG A 42 -9.62 -15.87 29.46
C ARG A 42 -9.73 -14.42 29.92
N THR A 43 -9.45 -14.18 31.20
CA THR A 43 -9.29 -12.84 31.77
C THR A 43 -7.85 -12.37 31.69
N ALA A 44 -7.61 -11.06 31.89
CA ALA A 44 -6.26 -10.51 31.96
C ALA A 44 -5.41 -11.17 33.06
N GLU A 45 -6.03 -11.55 34.18
CA GLU A 45 -5.36 -12.26 35.27
C GLU A 45 -4.96 -13.69 34.87
N ASP A 46 -5.80 -14.38 34.09
CA ASP A 46 -5.57 -15.77 33.66
C ASP A 46 -4.40 -15.91 32.69
N ILE A 47 -4.07 -14.84 31.96
CA ILE A 47 -3.10 -14.88 30.88
C ILE A 47 -1.76 -14.27 31.26
N ALA A 48 -1.56 -13.80 32.49
CA ALA A 48 -0.26 -13.28 32.90
C ALA A 48 0.86 -14.32 32.61
N PRO A 49 2.00 -13.92 31.99
CA PRO A 49 2.45 -12.55 31.77
C PRO A 49 2.03 -11.91 30.43
N TYR A 50 1.13 -12.52 29.66
CA TYR A 50 0.65 -12.00 28.38
C TYR A 50 -0.38 -10.87 28.54
N ASP A 51 -0.48 -10.03 27.50
CA ASP A 51 -1.31 -8.83 27.48
C ASP A 51 -2.54 -9.01 26.58
N GLU A 52 -2.55 -10.05 25.76
CA GLU A 52 -3.57 -10.32 24.77
C GLU A 52 -3.94 -11.81 24.73
N ALA A 53 -5.22 -12.09 24.45
CA ALA A 53 -5.69 -13.46 24.33
C ALA A 53 -6.82 -13.61 23.32
N LEU A 54 -6.87 -14.78 22.71
CA LEU A 54 -7.90 -15.22 21.77
C LEU A 54 -8.63 -16.43 22.33
N ALA A 55 -9.93 -16.50 22.08
CA ALA A 55 -10.76 -17.68 22.30
C ALA A 55 -11.44 -18.06 20.98
N TRP A 56 -11.41 -19.35 20.66
CA TRP A 56 -11.94 -19.86 19.40
C TRP A 56 -13.40 -20.26 19.52
N HIS A 57 -14.19 -19.81 18.55
CA HIS A 57 -15.58 -20.20 18.40
C HIS A 57 -15.80 -20.81 17.01
N GLU A 58 -16.79 -21.68 16.88
CA GLU A 58 -17.23 -22.20 15.58
C GLU A 58 -18.62 -21.70 15.22
N TYR A 59 -18.81 -21.48 13.93
CA TYR A 59 -20.03 -20.94 13.37
C TYR A 59 -20.47 -21.68 12.11
N ASP A 60 -21.77 -21.89 11.98
CA ASP A 60 -22.41 -22.22 10.71
C ASP A 60 -22.93 -20.93 10.06
N VAL A 61 -22.33 -20.56 8.93
CA VAL A 61 -22.63 -19.35 8.15
C VAL A 61 -24.00 -19.48 7.50
N LYS A 62 -24.88 -18.52 7.77
CA LYS A 62 -26.22 -18.44 7.17
C LYS A 62 -26.22 -17.57 5.93
N LYS A 63 -25.52 -16.44 5.98
CA LYS A 63 -25.44 -15.49 4.86
C LYS A 63 -24.09 -14.78 4.83
N VAL A 64 -23.53 -14.62 3.65
CA VAL A 64 -22.41 -13.70 3.40
C VAL A 64 -23.03 -12.36 3.01
N LEU A 65 -22.87 -11.35 3.87
CA LEU A 65 -23.38 -10.00 3.68
C LEU A 65 -22.41 -9.12 2.88
N GLY A 66 -21.12 -9.45 2.91
CA GLY A 66 -20.04 -8.75 2.20
C GLY A 66 -18.77 -9.59 2.09
N GLY A 67 -17.98 -9.38 1.02
CA GLY A 67 -16.68 -10.03 0.84
C GLY A 67 -16.74 -11.49 0.34
N LYS A 68 -15.60 -12.20 0.48
CA LYS A 68 -15.44 -13.60 0.09
C LYS A 68 -15.18 -14.45 1.33
N LEU A 69 -15.85 -15.60 1.40
CA LEU A 69 -15.72 -16.55 2.50
C LEU A 69 -15.52 -17.96 1.95
N GLU A 70 -14.59 -18.68 2.56
CA GLU A 70 -14.37 -20.09 2.31
C GLU A 70 -15.08 -20.93 3.39
N GLY A 71 -15.95 -21.84 2.94
CA GLY A 71 -16.66 -22.77 3.82
C GLY A 71 -18.02 -22.24 4.34
N GLN A 72 -18.93 -23.17 4.62
CA GLN A 72 -20.17 -22.88 5.35
C GLN A 72 -20.00 -23.01 6.87
N ARG A 73 -18.99 -23.75 7.30
CA ARG A 73 -18.54 -23.81 8.68
C ARG A 73 -17.20 -23.11 8.79
N ILE A 74 -17.08 -22.21 9.74
CA ILE A 74 -15.88 -21.41 9.97
C ILE A 74 -15.51 -21.43 11.45
N ARG A 75 -14.22 -21.32 11.74
CA ARG A 75 -13.71 -21.16 13.10
C ARG A 75 -13.14 -19.75 13.23
N VAL A 76 -13.58 -19.00 14.23
CA VAL A 76 -13.30 -17.58 14.40
C VAL A 76 -12.64 -17.34 15.75
N ALA A 77 -11.46 -16.72 15.74
CA ALA A 77 -10.75 -16.28 16.92
C ALA A 77 -11.33 -14.93 17.37
N HIS A 78 -11.86 -14.89 18.59
CA HIS A 78 -12.34 -13.68 19.22
C HIS A 78 -11.36 -13.22 20.29
N TRP A 79 -11.13 -11.91 20.40
CA TRP A 79 -10.31 -11.33 21.47
C TRP A 79 -11.01 -11.49 22.81
N SER A 80 -10.35 -12.13 23.78
CA SER A 80 -10.79 -12.26 25.17
C SER A 80 -10.03 -11.33 26.10
N VAL A 81 -8.81 -10.91 25.71
CA VAL A 81 -8.04 -9.85 26.37
C VAL A 81 -7.36 -9.01 25.31
N VAL A 82 -7.37 -7.68 25.47
CA VAL A 82 -6.61 -6.73 24.63
C VAL A 82 -5.91 -5.72 25.51
N ARG A 83 -4.57 -5.65 25.43
CA ARG A 83 -3.73 -4.75 26.24
C ARG A 83 -4.06 -4.80 27.74
N GLY A 84 -4.13 -6.02 28.28
CA GLY A 84 -4.42 -6.29 29.69
C GLY A 84 -5.87 -6.00 30.11
N LYS A 85 -6.79 -5.73 29.17
CA LYS A 85 -8.22 -5.56 29.48
C LYS A 85 -9.03 -6.74 29.00
N THR A 86 -9.76 -7.37 29.92
CA THR A 86 -10.71 -8.44 29.61
C THR A 86 -11.84 -7.93 28.72
N ILE A 87 -12.07 -8.64 27.62
CA ILE A 87 -13.17 -8.44 26.68
C ILE A 87 -14.20 -9.54 26.91
N LEU A 88 -15.42 -9.14 27.30
CA LEU A 88 -16.51 -10.10 27.51
C LEU A 88 -16.98 -10.67 26.16
N GLN A 89 -16.92 -11.99 26.05
CA GLN A 89 -17.40 -12.73 24.90
C GLN A 89 -18.77 -13.33 25.22
N ASP A 90 -19.69 -13.20 24.28
CA ASP A 90 -20.92 -14.01 24.31
C ASP A 90 -20.56 -15.42 23.83
N THR A 91 -20.85 -16.44 24.64
CA THR A 91 -20.58 -17.85 24.35
C THR A 91 -21.86 -18.65 24.11
N THR A 92 -23.01 -17.98 23.97
CA THR A 92 -24.32 -18.64 23.81
C THR A 92 -24.36 -19.44 22.51
N ILE A 93 -24.54 -20.76 22.62
CA ILE A 93 -24.69 -21.66 21.47
C ILE A 93 -26.08 -21.50 20.85
N GLY A 94 -26.17 -21.55 19.52
CA GLY A 94 -27.38 -21.32 18.75
C GLY A 94 -27.70 -19.84 18.51
N GLN A 95 -26.91 -18.92 19.07
CA GLN A 95 -27.07 -17.49 18.84
C GLN A 95 -26.66 -17.13 17.41
N GLN A 96 -27.53 -16.38 16.74
CA GLN A 96 -27.23 -15.75 15.46
C GLN A 96 -26.53 -14.42 15.68
N VAL A 97 -25.40 -14.22 15.00
CA VAL A 97 -24.56 -13.02 15.12
C VAL A 97 -24.17 -12.51 13.75
N GLU A 98 -24.03 -11.19 13.64
CA GLU A 98 -23.39 -10.52 12.52
C GLU A 98 -21.95 -10.18 12.94
N MET A 99 -20.98 -10.51 12.09
CA MET A 99 -19.57 -10.26 12.37
C MET A 99 -18.78 -9.86 11.13
N THR A 100 -17.70 -9.13 11.36
CA THR A 100 -16.72 -8.77 10.33
C THR A 100 -15.42 -9.50 10.65
N ILE A 101 -14.99 -10.36 9.73
CA ILE A 101 -13.90 -11.31 9.96
C ILE A 101 -12.87 -11.21 8.84
N LYS A 102 -11.61 -11.56 9.14
CA LYS A 102 -10.53 -11.70 8.14
C LYS A 102 -9.87 -13.07 8.25
N PRO A 103 -9.34 -13.67 7.17
CA PRO A 103 -8.57 -14.90 7.25
C PRO A 103 -7.49 -14.79 8.32
N PHE A 104 -7.42 -15.85 9.15
CA PHE A 104 -6.39 -15.99 10.16
C PHE A 104 -5.20 -16.67 9.50
N ASP A 105 -4.22 -15.87 9.07
CA ASP A 105 -2.92 -16.39 8.65
C ASP A 105 -2.06 -16.60 9.91
N GLU A 106 -1.39 -17.74 10.05
CA GLU A 106 -0.38 -17.98 11.09
C GLU A 106 0.70 -16.88 11.10
N LYS A 107 0.85 -16.16 9.98
CA LYS A 107 1.75 -15.00 9.79
C LYS A 107 1.14 -13.65 10.16
N VAL A 108 0.02 -13.58 10.87
CA VAL A 108 -0.29 -12.38 11.67
C VAL A 108 0.83 -12.29 12.73
N GLY A 109 1.97 -11.71 12.34
CA GLY A 109 3.33 -11.95 12.87
C GLY A 109 3.62 -11.49 14.29
N SER A 110 2.70 -11.80 15.20
CA SER A 110 2.62 -11.32 16.58
C SER A 110 1.70 -12.19 17.45
N VAL A 111 1.03 -13.21 16.89
CA VAL A 111 0.23 -14.15 17.70
C VAL A 111 1.12 -15.06 18.58
N GLU A 112 2.44 -15.10 18.35
CA GLU A 112 3.38 -15.83 19.23
C GLU A 112 3.32 -15.34 20.69
N ASP A 113 2.93 -14.08 20.91
CA ASP A 113 2.77 -13.45 22.23
C ASP A 113 1.29 -13.35 22.68
N VAL A 114 0.38 -14.04 21.99
CA VAL A 114 -1.06 -14.04 22.31
C VAL A 114 -1.43 -15.37 22.95
N ALA A 115 -2.03 -15.34 24.14
CA ALA A 115 -2.54 -16.55 24.76
C ALA A 115 -3.76 -17.06 23.97
N VAL A 116 -3.66 -18.27 23.41
CA VAL A 116 -4.75 -18.87 22.63
C VAL A 116 -5.44 -19.95 23.46
N ASP A 117 -6.76 -19.86 23.55
CA ASP A 117 -7.61 -20.92 24.09
C ASP A 117 -8.46 -21.54 22.98
N ASP A 118 -8.13 -22.78 22.62
CA ASP A 118 -8.89 -23.61 21.69
C ASP A 118 -9.27 -24.92 22.40
N GLU A 119 -10.39 -24.89 23.10
CA GLU A 119 -11.00 -26.06 23.76
C GLU A 119 -11.89 -26.87 22.81
N LEU A 120 -11.94 -26.50 21.51
CA LEU A 120 -12.81 -27.14 20.54
C LEU A 120 -12.21 -28.45 20.03
N ASP A 121 -13.07 -29.40 19.69
CA ASP A 121 -12.64 -30.68 19.12
C ASP A 121 -11.82 -30.46 17.84
N ILE A 122 -10.68 -31.15 17.75
CA ILE A 122 -9.87 -31.20 16.53
C ILE A 122 -10.52 -32.20 15.58
N LEU A 123 -11.16 -31.69 14.53
CA LEU A 123 -11.76 -32.50 13.48
C LEU A 123 -10.71 -32.93 12.46
N ALA A 124 -10.94 -34.07 11.79
CA ALA A 124 -10.05 -34.55 10.72
C ALA A 124 -9.93 -33.55 9.55
N GLU A 125 -10.97 -32.73 9.35
CA GLU A 125 -10.97 -31.59 8.44
C GLU A 125 -11.34 -30.34 9.25
N GLU A 126 -10.34 -29.52 9.59
CA GLU A 126 -10.60 -28.28 10.30
C GLU A 126 -11.29 -27.25 9.39
N PRO A 127 -12.30 -26.53 9.90
CA PRO A 127 -12.91 -25.44 9.16
C PRO A 127 -11.91 -24.29 8.94
N PRO A 128 -12.06 -23.49 7.86
CA PRO A 128 -11.22 -22.33 7.64
C PRO A 128 -11.26 -21.35 8.84
N ARG A 129 -10.08 -20.83 9.18
CA ARG A 129 -9.86 -20.01 10.38
C ARG A 129 -9.89 -18.52 10.05
N TYR A 130 -10.54 -17.74 10.90
CA TYR A 130 -10.67 -16.29 10.75
C TYR A 130 -10.44 -15.56 12.08
N LEU A 131 -10.12 -14.27 12.02
CA LEU A 131 -10.02 -13.36 13.15
C LEU A 131 -11.22 -12.42 13.17
N ASP A 132 -11.85 -12.26 14.33
CA ASP A 132 -12.89 -11.27 14.56
C ASP A 132 -12.31 -9.85 14.66
N LEU A 133 -12.87 -8.93 13.88
CA LEU A 133 -12.49 -7.50 13.86
C LEU A 133 -13.41 -6.62 14.70
N LYS A 134 -14.43 -7.18 15.37
CA LYS A 134 -15.40 -6.42 16.19
C LYS A 134 -14.74 -5.57 17.26
N VAL A 135 -13.73 -6.08 17.96
CA VAL A 135 -13.04 -5.33 19.03
C VAL A 135 -12.30 -4.10 18.51
N VAL A 136 -11.78 -4.16 17.28
CA VAL A 136 -11.18 -3.00 16.60
C VAL A 136 -12.25 -1.97 16.26
N ALA A 137 -13.37 -2.42 15.70
CA ALA A 137 -14.44 -1.54 15.22
C ALA A 137 -15.22 -0.85 16.36
N GLU A 138 -15.48 -1.56 17.45
CA GLU A 138 -16.41 -1.14 18.51
C GLU A 138 -15.74 -0.84 19.85
N GLY A 139 -14.61 -1.49 20.15
CA GLY A 139 -13.98 -1.45 21.49
C GLY A 139 -13.04 -0.28 21.71
N GLY A 140 -12.65 0.45 20.66
CA GLY A 140 -11.68 1.56 20.76
C GLY A 140 -10.27 1.13 21.19
N GLN A 141 -9.98 -0.18 21.18
CA GLN A 141 -8.68 -0.75 21.47
C GLN A 141 -8.19 -1.54 20.26
N THR A 142 -7.02 -1.19 19.73
CA THR A 142 -6.36 -1.96 18.67
C THR A 142 -5.40 -2.94 19.33
N PRO A 143 -5.60 -4.26 19.15
CA PRO A 143 -4.64 -5.26 19.56
C PRO A 143 -3.24 -4.95 19.03
N GLU A 144 -2.21 -5.20 19.81
CA GLU A 144 -0.83 -5.06 19.40
C GLU A 144 -0.56 -5.88 18.14
N ALA A 145 -1.15 -7.07 18.06
CA ALA A 145 -1.06 -7.91 16.87
C ALA A 145 -1.62 -7.26 15.57
N LEU A 146 -2.50 -6.26 15.72
CA LEU A 146 -3.11 -5.52 14.62
C LEU A 146 -2.57 -4.09 14.51
N ARG A 147 -1.69 -3.65 15.42
CA ARG A 147 -1.12 -2.29 15.44
C ARG A 147 -0.45 -1.93 14.12
N TYR A 148 0.13 -2.90 13.43
CA TYR A 148 0.84 -2.69 12.16
C TYR A 148 0.11 -3.30 10.96
N ASP A 149 -1.17 -3.66 11.09
CA ASP A 149 -1.98 -4.10 9.95
C ASP A 149 -2.52 -2.91 9.15
N TYR A 150 -1.75 -2.50 8.15
CA TYR A 150 -2.12 -1.50 7.13
C TYR A 150 -2.70 -2.13 5.86
N GLY A 151 -2.85 -3.46 5.85
CA GLY A 151 -3.23 -4.24 4.69
C GLY A 151 -2.08 -4.53 3.72
N GLY A 152 -1.87 -5.82 3.44
CA GLY A 152 -0.90 -6.29 2.45
C GLY A 152 0.56 -6.00 2.81
N HIS A 153 1.41 -5.83 1.79
CA HIS A 153 2.86 -5.65 1.99
C HIS A 153 3.24 -4.30 2.62
N PHE A 154 2.35 -3.29 2.56
CA PHE A 154 2.63 -1.96 3.11
C PHE A 154 2.77 -1.98 4.63
N SER A 155 2.12 -2.94 5.30
CA SER A 155 2.28 -3.21 6.74
C SER A 155 3.74 -3.34 7.17
N ASN A 156 4.57 -4.03 6.37
CA ASN A 156 5.98 -4.25 6.69
C ASN A 156 6.80 -2.96 6.55
N GLN A 157 6.51 -2.13 5.55
CA GLN A 157 7.14 -0.82 5.39
C GLN A 157 6.76 0.12 6.55
N MET A 158 5.52 0.03 7.04
CA MET A 158 5.07 0.85 8.17
C MET A 158 5.73 0.47 9.50
N GLN A 159 6.04 -0.81 9.73
CA GLN A 159 6.82 -1.24 10.90
C GLN A 159 8.21 -0.58 10.92
N LEU A 160 8.90 -0.57 9.77
CA LEU A 160 10.18 0.14 9.61
C LEU A 160 10.01 1.65 9.85
N TYR A 161 9.00 2.25 9.21
CA TYR A 161 8.71 3.67 9.33
C TYR A 161 8.55 4.10 10.80
N TRP A 162 7.77 3.37 11.60
CA TRP A 162 7.52 3.77 12.98
C TRP A 162 8.79 3.76 13.84
N LYS A 163 9.73 2.83 13.60
CA LYS A 163 11.04 2.81 14.28
C LYS A 163 11.96 3.92 13.76
N LEU A 164 11.97 4.16 12.45
CA LEU A 164 12.92 5.04 11.79
C LEU A 164 12.49 6.52 11.74
N ARG A 165 11.21 6.84 11.95
CA ARG A 165 10.69 8.22 11.80
C ARG A 165 11.51 9.34 12.47
N PRO A 166 12.19 9.15 13.62
CA PRO A 166 13.00 10.22 14.23
C PRO A 166 14.33 10.50 13.49
N GLN A 167 14.78 9.62 12.59
CA GLN A 167 16.07 9.71 11.90
C GLN A 167 15.99 9.79 10.38
N LEU A 168 14.80 9.63 9.78
CA LEU A 168 14.64 9.71 8.33
C LEU A 168 14.96 11.10 7.80
N ARG A 169 15.94 11.16 6.89
CA ARG A 169 16.37 12.33 6.12
C ARG A 169 15.94 12.26 4.66
N LEU A 170 15.84 11.05 4.12
CA LEU A 170 15.38 10.79 2.77
C LEU A 170 14.20 9.81 2.78
N VAL A 171 13.13 10.16 2.07
CA VAL A 171 12.02 9.22 1.83
C VAL A 171 11.77 9.07 0.34
N VAL A 172 11.66 7.82 -0.11
CA VAL A 172 11.20 7.50 -1.46
C VAL A 172 9.68 7.26 -1.42
N LEU A 173 8.96 7.96 -2.28
CA LEU A 173 7.52 7.84 -2.50
C LEU A 173 7.23 7.38 -3.93
N GLY A 174 6.07 6.74 -4.12
CA GLY A 174 5.63 6.27 -5.42
C GLY A 174 4.75 5.03 -5.30
N ASN A 175 4.58 4.34 -6.43
CA ASN A 175 3.92 3.05 -6.51
C ASN A 175 4.95 1.90 -6.59
N SER A 176 4.56 0.77 -7.17
CA SER A 176 5.45 -0.40 -7.36
C SER A 176 6.70 -0.12 -8.19
N HIS A 177 6.70 0.92 -9.05
CA HIS A 177 7.90 1.34 -9.77
C HIS A 177 8.98 1.82 -8.79
N ALA A 178 8.63 2.63 -7.81
CA ALA A 178 9.58 3.09 -6.79
C ALA A 178 9.95 1.98 -5.81
N SER A 179 8.96 1.17 -5.38
CA SER A 179 9.20 0.12 -4.40
C SER A 179 10.21 -0.93 -4.88
N ARG A 180 10.28 -1.15 -6.20
CA ARG A 180 11.23 -2.06 -6.85
C ARG A 180 12.42 -1.38 -7.49
N GLY A 181 12.28 -0.14 -7.94
CA GLY A 181 13.30 0.56 -8.72
C GLY A 181 14.38 1.26 -7.90
N ILE A 182 14.12 1.63 -6.64
CA ILE A 182 15.05 2.44 -5.83
C ILE A 182 15.50 1.69 -4.58
N ILE A 183 16.82 1.47 -4.50
CA ILE A 183 17.51 0.79 -3.40
C ILE A 183 18.00 1.85 -2.39
N THR A 184 17.19 2.14 -1.38
CA THR A 184 17.43 3.23 -0.41
C THR A 184 18.66 3.02 0.47
N SER A 185 19.14 1.79 0.63
CA SER A 185 20.41 1.50 1.32
C SER A 185 21.62 2.16 0.64
N GLU A 186 21.53 2.44 -0.67
CA GLU A 186 22.62 2.99 -1.48
C GLU A 186 22.53 4.52 -1.69
N MET A 187 21.40 5.15 -1.33
CA MET A 187 21.11 6.55 -1.69
C MET A 187 21.92 7.58 -0.89
N LEU A 188 22.30 7.25 0.33
CA LEU A 188 23.06 8.12 1.23
C LEU A 188 24.51 7.63 1.41
N ASP A 189 25.22 8.19 2.39
CA ASP A 189 26.59 7.80 2.73
C ASP A 189 26.66 6.46 3.48
N ASP A 190 27.86 6.03 3.86
CA ASP A 190 28.06 4.76 4.57
C ASP A 190 27.39 4.72 5.95
N LYS A 191 27.05 5.87 6.54
CA LYS A 191 26.30 5.90 7.80
C LYS A 191 24.94 5.25 7.63
N ASN A 192 24.28 5.44 6.47
CA ASN A 192 22.98 4.85 6.15
C ASN A 192 22.97 3.32 6.14
N LYS A 193 24.14 2.69 5.92
CA LYS A 193 24.30 1.23 5.99
C LYS A 193 24.34 0.70 7.42
N THR A 194 24.57 1.56 8.41
CA THR A 194 24.58 1.21 9.83
C THR A 194 23.33 1.74 10.53
N PHE A 195 22.96 2.98 10.24
CA PHE A 195 21.81 3.70 10.78
C PHE A 195 20.95 4.16 9.61
N PRO A 196 19.87 3.44 9.26
CA PRO A 196 19.06 3.80 8.10
C PRO A 196 18.46 5.21 8.23
N GLU A 197 18.89 6.13 7.38
CA GLU A 197 18.38 7.50 7.28
C GLU A 197 17.54 7.69 6.01
N ALA A 198 17.50 6.68 5.14
CA ALA A 198 16.68 6.61 3.96
C ALA A 198 15.68 5.44 4.05
N LEU A 199 14.42 5.67 3.70
CA LEU A 199 13.38 4.63 3.67
C LEU A 199 12.56 4.70 2.39
N ASN A 200 12.30 3.55 1.79
CA ASN A 200 11.38 3.41 0.68
C ASN A 200 9.97 3.16 1.21
N MET A 201 9.11 4.17 1.12
CA MET A 201 7.71 4.14 1.52
C MET A 201 6.77 4.06 0.30
N ALA A 202 7.28 3.64 -0.86
CA ALA A 202 6.44 3.47 -2.03
C ALA A 202 5.51 2.26 -1.84
N ALA A 203 4.20 2.52 -1.90
CA ALA A 203 3.17 1.51 -1.71
C ALA A 203 2.90 0.77 -3.03
N GLY A 204 3.35 -0.48 -3.12
CA GLY A 204 3.17 -1.31 -4.31
C GLY A 204 1.69 -1.45 -4.72
N GLY A 205 1.37 -1.13 -5.98
CA GLY A 205 0.00 -1.17 -6.48
C GLY A 205 -0.92 -0.05 -5.96
N ALA A 206 -0.39 0.92 -5.22
CA ALA A 206 -1.16 2.09 -4.79
C ALA A 206 -1.54 2.99 -5.97
N ASP A 207 -2.71 3.62 -5.85
CA ASP A 207 -3.08 4.76 -6.67
C ASP A 207 -2.35 6.04 -6.17
N GLY A 208 -2.59 7.18 -6.84
CA GLY A 208 -2.01 8.43 -6.38
C GLY A 208 -2.67 9.00 -5.12
N TYR A 209 -3.92 8.63 -4.79
CA TYR A 209 -4.60 9.10 -3.58
C TYR A 209 -3.93 8.54 -2.32
N LEU A 210 -3.66 7.24 -2.27
CA LEU A 210 -2.93 6.63 -1.16
C LEU A 210 -1.51 7.20 -1.05
N GLN A 211 -0.81 7.41 -2.16
CA GLN A 211 0.51 8.04 -2.14
C GLN A 211 0.46 9.46 -1.54
N CYS A 212 -0.53 10.27 -1.95
CA CYS A 212 -0.74 11.60 -1.40
C CYS A 212 -1.10 11.56 0.09
N LEU A 213 -1.92 10.60 0.52
CA LEU A 213 -2.24 10.38 1.93
C LEU A 213 -0.97 10.05 2.73
N ILE A 214 -0.17 9.08 2.28
CA ILE A 214 1.09 8.70 2.94
C ILE A 214 2.03 9.90 3.05
N ALA A 215 2.20 10.64 1.95
CA ALA A 215 3.05 11.82 1.92
C ALA A 215 2.60 12.90 2.92
N LYS A 216 1.29 13.19 2.97
CA LYS A 216 0.71 14.20 3.84
C LYS A 216 0.76 13.80 5.32
N GLU A 217 0.39 12.57 5.64
CA GLU A 217 0.17 12.15 7.02
C GLU A 217 1.40 11.49 7.65
N TYR A 218 2.29 10.86 6.89
CA TYR A 218 3.43 10.16 7.48
C TYR A 218 4.76 10.82 7.14
N VAL A 219 4.90 11.38 5.94
CA VAL A 219 6.20 11.96 5.52
C VAL A 219 6.32 13.43 5.92
N THR A 220 5.27 14.23 5.72
CA THR A 220 5.28 15.67 6.05
C THR A 220 5.62 15.99 7.51
N PRO A 221 5.24 15.21 8.53
CA PRO A 221 5.58 15.50 9.92
C PRO A 221 6.98 15.04 10.36
N LEU A 222 7.74 14.36 9.51
CA LEU A 222 9.08 13.86 9.85
C LEU A 222 10.02 15.00 10.26
N PRO A 223 10.68 14.92 11.43
CA PRO A 223 11.41 16.05 12.01
C PRO A 223 12.76 16.34 11.32
N LYS A 224 13.35 15.34 10.65
CA LYS A 224 14.67 15.45 10.01
C LYS A 224 14.62 15.31 8.49
N LEU A 225 13.44 15.34 7.89
CA LEU A 225 13.28 15.16 6.46
C LEU A 225 13.95 16.31 5.70
N GLU A 226 14.89 15.95 4.82
CA GLU A 226 15.65 16.89 3.99
C GLU A 226 15.31 16.71 2.51
N THR A 227 15.02 15.47 2.10
CA THR A 227 14.89 15.08 0.70
C THR A 227 13.74 14.10 0.50
N ILE A 228 12.96 14.33 -0.55
CA ILE A 228 11.99 13.38 -1.09
C ILE A 228 12.42 13.01 -2.49
N VAL A 229 12.39 11.72 -2.77
CA VAL A 229 12.37 11.21 -4.14
C VAL A 229 10.97 10.68 -4.41
N TRP A 230 10.22 11.31 -5.30
CA TRP A 230 8.90 10.84 -5.68
C TRP A 230 8.94 10.30 -7.11
N MET A 231 8.76 9.00 -7.24
CA MET A 231 8.58 8.38 -8.54
C MET A 231 7.13 8.53 -8.99
N VAL A 232 6.94 9.23 -10.10
CA VAL A 232 5.65 9.60 -10.65
C VAL A 232 5.53 9.04 -12.05
N SER A 233 4.36 8.54 -12.45
CA SER A 233 4.12 8.11 -13.82
C SER A 233 2.75 8.56 -14.30
N ALA A 234 2.50 8.49 -15.61
CA ALA A 234 1.21 8.89 -16.18
C ALA A 234 0.03 8.16 -15.53
N ARG A 235 0.23 6.89 -15.15
CA ARG A 235 -0.78 6.09 -14.42
C ARG A 235 -1.09 6.60 -13.02
N THR A 236 -0.23 7.39 -12.40
CA THR A 236 -0.51 8.00 -11.09
C THR A 236 -1.72 8.92 -11.19
N PHE A 237 -1.84 9.66 -12.30
CA PHE A 237 -2.93 10.60 -12.56
C PHE A 237 -3.96 10.07 -13.57
N ASN A 238 -4.00 8.76 -13.80
CA ASN A 238 -4.95 8.16 -14.72
C ASN A 238 -6.25 7.80 -13.98
N LYS A 239 -7.24 8.69 -14.04
CA LYS A 239 -8.57 8.51 -13.46
C LYS A 239 -9.29 7.27 -14.01
N ALA A 240 -9.03 6.91 -15.25
CA ALA A 240 -9.66 5.76 -15.88
C ALA A 240 -9.10 4.41 -15.37
N ARG A 241 -7.95 4.43 -14.68
CA ARG A 241 -7.37 3.27 -14.00
C ARG A 241 -8.08 2.91 -12.69
N ARG A 242 -8.89 3.83 -12.12
CA ARG A 242 -9.44 3.78 -10.75
C ARG A 242 -9.67 2.37 -10.21
N SER A 243 -8.63 1.86 -9.55
CA SER A 243 -8.68 0.81 -8.56
C SER A 243 -8.22 1.49 -7.27
N ASN A 244 -9.18 2.14 -6.60
CA ASN A 244 -8.95 2.76 -5.30
C ASN A 244 -8.77 1.71 -4.19
N HIS A 245 -8.79 0.43 -4.56
CA HIS A 245 -8.75 -0.73 -3.68
C HIS A 245 -7.65 -0.66 -2.63
N ARG A 246 -6.42 -0.24 -2.99
CA ARG A 246 -5.33 -0.13 -2.01
C ARG A 246 -5.52 1.03 -1.05
N ASN A 247 -6.00 2.17 -1.52
CA ASN A 247 -6.34 3.31 -0.67
C ASN A 247 -7.47 2.96 0.30
N GLU A 248 -8.52 2.29 -0.18
CA GLU A 248 -9.66 1.84 0.62
C GLU A 248 -9.25 0.79 1.67
N ILE A 249 -8.40 -0.18 1.30
CA ILE A 249 -7.80 -1.12 2.27
C ILE A 249 -7.06 -0.37 3.37
N PHE A 250 -6.18 0.57 2.99
CA PHE A 250 -5.37 1.31 3.95
C PHE A 250 -6.26 2.13 4.89
N GLN A 251 -7.25 2.84 4.35
CA GLN A 251 -8.14 3.67 5.14
C GLN A 251 -9.07 2.88 6.06
N ALA A 252 -9.42 1.64 5.67
CA ALA A 252 -10.22 0.73 6.49
C ALA A 252 -9.38 -0.10 7.48
N SER A 253 -8.05 0.07 7.51
CA SER A 253 -7.17 -0.79 8.27
C SER A 253 -7.21 -0.48 9.78
N PRO A 254 -7.07 -1.50 10.65
CA PRO A 254 -6.95 -1.30 12.10
C PRO A 254 -5.81 -0.37 12.50
N ALA A 255 -4.68 -0.46 11.81
CA ALA A 255 -3.50 0.35 12.10
C ALA A 255 -3.69 1.82 11.74
N TYR A 256 -4.29 2.13 10.58
CA TYR A 256 -4.59 3.50 10.19
C TYR A 256 -5.62 4.15 11.11
N ASP A 257 -6.64 3.39 11.50
CA ASP A 257 -7.64 3.88 12.46
C ASP A 257 -7.00 4.19 13.82
N TYR A 258 -6.10 3.33 14.30
CA TYR A 258 -5.30 3.59 15.50
C TYR A 258 -4.48 4.87 15.36
N ASP A 259 -3.74 5.05 14.26
CA ASP A 259 -2.88 6.22 14.07
C ASP A 259 -3.66 7.53 14.12
N ARG A 260 -4.85 7.58 13.52
CA ARG A 260 -5.71 8.77 13.55
C ARG A 260 -6.22 9.08 14.96
N LYS A 261 -6.63 8.05 15.71
CA LYS A 261 -7.15 8.20 17.08
C LYS A 261 -6.06 8.61 18.07
N HIS A 262 -4.83 8.13 17.86
CA HIS A 262 -3.68 8.34 18.73
C HIS A 262 -2.66 9.34 18.17
N TRP A 263 -3.07 10.19 17.23
CA TRP A 263 -2.16 11.09 16.52
C TRP A 263 -1.31 11.97 17.46
N GLN A 264 -1.91 12.50 18.52
CA GLN A 264 -1.24 13.35 19.51
C GLN A 264 -0.24 12.58 20.39
N GLU A 265 -0.38 11.26 20.50
CA GLU A 265 0.56 10.39 21.22
C GLU A 265 1.73 9.98 20.32
N LEU A 266 1.48 9.85 19.01
CA LEU A 266 2.47 9.43 18.02
C LEU A 266 3.37 10.58 17.55
N TRP A 267 2.90 11.83 17.70
CA TRP A 267 3.57 13.04 17.25
C TRP A 267 3.67 14.15 18.32
N PRO A 268 4.80 14.88 18.41
CA PRO A 268 5.99 14.75 17.56
C PRO A 268 6.70 13.42 17.76
N ALA A 269 7.46 12.98 16.75
CA ALA A 269 8.23 11.74 16.86
C ALA A 269 9.20 11.83 18.06
N PRO A 270 9.29 10.77 18.90
CA PRO A 270 10.19 10.79 20.04
C PRO A 270 11.63 10.91 19.56
N GLU A 271 12.43 11.75 20.22
CA GLU A 271 13.84 11.86 19.89
C GLU A 271 14.56 10.53 20.15
N ASN A 272 15.39 10.11 19.21
CA ASN A 272 16.30 8.98 19.39
C ASN A 272 17.72 9.42 18.98
N PRO A 273 18.52 9.95 19.92
CA PRO A 273 19.88 10.40 19.63
C PRO A 273 20.83 9.25 19.28
N ALA A 274 20.56 8.03 19.78
CA ALA A 274 21.35 6.85 19.46
C ALA A 274 21.13 6.37 18.01
N GLY A 275 19.94 6.62 17.47
CA GLY A 275 19.50 6.07 16.20
C GLY A 275 19.21 4.57 16.30
N VAL A 276 18.34 4.08 15.42
CA VAL A 276 18.06 2.66 15.22
C VAL A 276 19.07 2.11 14.22
N LYS A 277 19.69 1.00 14.57
CA LYS A 277 20.65 0.29 13.71
C LYS A 277 19.98 -0.76 12.84
N VAL A 278 20.66 -1.14 11.76
CA VAL A 278 20.22 -2.20 10.85
C VAL A 278 19.92 -3.52 11.58
N ASN A 279 20.78 -3.96 12.49
CA ASN A 279 20.59 -5.23 13.19
C ASN A 279 19.31 -5.26 14.05
N GLU A 280 18.89 -4.13 14.60
CA GLU A 280 17.60 -4.02 15.33
C GLU A 280 16.39 -4.13 14.40
N LEU A 281 16.55 -3.76 13.12
CA LEU A 281 15.49 -3.90 12.12
C LEU A 281 15.43 -5.31 11.55
N GLU A 282 16.57 -6.00 11.45
CA GLU A 282 16.63 -7.40 11.02
C GLU A 282 15.86 -8.33 11.97
N GLU A 283 15.78 -7.96 13.26
CA GLU A 283 14.97 -8.65 14.26
C GLU A 283 13.46 -8.65 13.95
N LEU A 284 12.97 -7.70 13.14
CA LEU A 284 11.59 -7.66 12.69
C LEU A 284 11.24 -8.79 11.70
N LYS A 285 12.24 -9.46 11.12
CA LYS A 285 12.06 -10.59 10.19
C LYS A 285 11.02 -10.31 9.09
N LEU A 286 11.07 -9.11 8.52
CA LEU A 286 10.08 -8.66 7.55
C LEU A 286 10.06 -9.53 6.30
N VAL A 287 8.85 -9.77 5.76
CA VAL A 287 8.66 -10.58 4.56
C VAL A 287 8.40 -9.66 3.35
N GLY A 288 9.20 -9.82 2.30
CA GLY A 288 8.96 -9.14 1.01
C GLY A 288 9.45 -7.70 0.92
N ALA A 289 10.14 -7.19 1.95
CA ALA A 289 10.91 -5.97 1.90
C ALA A 289 12.20 -6.13 2.72
N ASP A 290 13.28 -5.44 2.34
CA ASP A 290 14.47 -5.32 3.18
C ASP A 290 14.27 -4.27 4.29
N VAL A 291 15.28 -4.09 5.15
CA VAL A 291 15.23 -3.13 6.27
C VAL A 291 15.29 -1.65 5.84
N TRP A 292 15.41 -1.36 4.55
CA TRP A 292 15.25 -0.02 3.96
C TRP A 292 13.95 0.12 3.16
N GLY A 293 13.05 -0.86 3.25
CA GLY A 293 11.73 -0.85 2.62
C GLY A 293 11.73 -1.19 1.12
N TRP A 294 12.87 -1.63 0.56
CA TRP A 294 12.94 -2.01 -0.84
C TRP A 294 12.33 -3.39 -1.06
N THR A 295 11.43 -3.50 -2.04
CA THR A 295 10.69 -4.73 -2.34
C THR A 295 11.17 -5.41 -3.63
N GLY A 296 12.34 -5.01 -4.16
CA GLY A 296 12.91 -5.67 -5.32
C GLY A 296 13.43 -7.06 -4.94
N HIS A 297 12.92 -8.09 -5.60
CA HIS A 297 13.37 -9.47 -5.36
C HIS A 297 14.61 -9.80 -6.19
N ASP A 298 15.38 -10.81 -5.78
CA ASP A 298 16.51 -11.40 -6.54
C ASP A 298 16.09 -12.09 -7.86
N ARG A 299 14.81 -12.03 -8.23
CA ARG A 299 14.34 -12.63 -9.49
C ARG A 299 14.71 -11.72 -10.66
N MET A 300 15.49 -12.27 -11.59
CA MET A 300 15.96 -11.57 -12.79
C MET A 300 14.80 -11.18 -13.73
N ALA A 301 13.77 -12.03 -13.87
CA ALA A 301 12.58 -11.74 -14.69
C ALA A 301 11.33 -12.48 -14.17
N ARG A 302 10.14 -11.94 -14.43
CA ARG A 302 8.85 -12.60 -14.16
C ARG A 302 8.66 -13.82 -15.05
N ASN A 303 9.03 -13.66 -16.32
CA ASN A 303 9.00 -14.69 -17.34
C ASN A 303 10.44 -14.91 -17.81
N PRO A 304 11.15 -15.93 -17.30
CA PRO A 304 12.49 -16.24 -17.80
C PRO A 304 12.40 -16.68 -19.27
N GLY A 305 13.34 -16.23 -20.10
CA GLY A 305 13.37 -16.53 -21.53
C GLY A 305 14.13 -15.46 -22.31
N THR A 306 14.32 -15.69 -23.60
CA THR A 306 14.83 -14.69 -24.55
C THR A 306 13.81 -13.57 -24.78
N LEU A 307 14.26 -12.42 -25.28
CA LEU A 307 13.35 -11.33 -25.64
C LEU A 307 12.30 -11.77 -26.67
N GLU A 308 12.68 -12.60 -27.64
CA GLU A 308 11.79 -13.14 -28.67
C GLU A 308 10.62 -13.93 -28.06
N GLU A 309 10.87 -14.70 -27.01
CA GLU A 309 9.84 -15.47 -26.30
C GLU A 309 8.93 -14.57 -25.44
N GLN A 310 9.47 -13.49 -24.87
CA GLN A 310 8.74 -12.60 -23.97
C GLN A 310 7.94 -11.51 -24.70
N GLU A 311 8.40 -11.07 -25.87
CA GLU A 311 7.88 -9.92 -26.61
C GLU A 311 6.36 -9.98 -26.86
N PRO A 312 5.75 -11.12 -27.26
CA PRO A 312 4.30 -11.19 -27.45
C PRO A 312 3.51 -10.83 -26.19
N ALA A 313 3.94 -11.31 -25.02
CA ALA A 313 3.29 -11.03 -23.74
C ALA A 313 3.48 -9.56 -23.31
N LEU A 314 4.69 -9.03 -23.49
CA LEU A 314 5.00 -7.63 -23.17
C LEU A 314 4.20 -6.66 -24.05
N ARG A 315 4.15 -6.90 -25.36
CA ARG A 315 3.36 -6.07 -26.29
C ARG A 315 1.87 -6.12 -25.98
N LYS A 316 1.35 -7.31 -25.64
CA LYS A 316 -0.05 -7.47 -25.21
C LYS A 316 -0.35 -6.62 -23.97
N ALA A 317 0.53 -6.60 -22.98
CA ALA A 317 0.37 -5.76 -21.79
C ALA A 317 0.39 -4.25 -22.14
N LEU A 318 1.14 -3.84 -23.16
CA LEU A 318 1.32 -2.45 -23.60
C LEU A 318 0.34 -2.00 -24.72
N THR A 319 -0.68 -2.80 -25.01
CA THR A 319 -1.67 -2.50 -26.07
C THR A 319 -2.87 -1.68 -25.58
N PRO A 320 -3.52 -2.00 -24.44
CA PRO A 320 -4.74 -1.31 -24.03
C PRO A 320 -4.48 0.16 -23.75
N VAL A 321 -5.26 1.07 -24.33
CA VAL A 321 -5.20 2.50 -23.99
C VAL A 321 -6.50 2.90 -23.32
N ARG A 322 -6.40 3.35 -22.07
CA ARG A 322 -7.52 3.84 -21.27
C ARG A 322 -6.98 4.93 -20.35
N TYR A 323 -7.14 6.17 -20.76
CA TYR A 323 -6.55 7.30 -20.05
C TYR A 323 -7.50 8.49 -19.95
N GLU A 324 -7.67 8.97 -18.72
CA GLU A 324 -8.32 10.25 -18.39
C GLU A 324 -7.48 10.88 -17.29
N PHE A 325 -7.07 12.15 -17.44
CA PHE A 325 -6.25 12.81 -16.42
C PHE A 325 -7.12 13.20 -15.21
N ASP A 326 -6.67 12.86 -14.00
CA ASP A 326 -7.33 13.23 -12.75
C ASP A 326 -6.81 14.58 -12.24
N GLU A 327 -7.49 15.67 -12.61
CA GLU A 327 -7.12 17.03 -12.19
C GLU A 327 -7.20 17.21 -10.66
N VAL A 328 -8.15 16.57 -9.99
CA VAL A 328 -8.32 16.67 -8.53
C VAL A 328 -7.11 16.08 -7.82
N LEU A 329 -6.69 14.89 -8.26
CA LEU A 329 -5.49 14.25 -7.72
C LEU A 329 -4.22 15.03 -8.05
N TRP A 330 -4.14 15.63 -9.24
CA TRP A 330 -3.03 16.50 -9.61
C TRP A 330 -2.90 17.72 -8.70
N GLU A 331 -4.02 18.40 -8.41
CA GLU A 331 -4.06 19.53 -7.48
C GLU A 331 -3.63 19.13 -6.06
N GLN A 332 -4.11 17.99 -5.57
CA GLN A 332 -3.71 17.43 -4.27
C GLN A 332 -2.20 17.15 -4.23
N PHE A 333 -1.67 16.51 -5.28
CA PHE A 333 -0.24 16.23 -5.41
C PHE A 333 0.58 17.52 -5.38
N ALA A 334 0.23 18.51 -6.21
CA ALA A 334 0.91 19.80 -6.26
C ALA A 334 0.89 20.55 -4.91
N GLN A 335 -0.24 20.50 -4.18
CA GLN A 335 -0.36 21.09 -2.86
C GLN A 335 0.57 20.43 -1.84
N ILE A 336 0.69 19.10 -1.87
CA ILE A 336 1.61 18.35 -1.00
C ILE A 336 3.07 18.72 -1.31
N LEU A 337 3.45 18.78 -2.59
CA LEU A 337 4.78 19.23 -2.99
C LEU A 337 5.08 20.62 -2.45
N LYS A 338 4.12 21.55 -2.58
CA LYS A 338 4.26 22.88 -1.99
C LYS A 338 4.53 22.80 -0.48
N GLY A 339 3.75 22.01 0.25
CA GLY A 339 3.92 21.80 1.70
C GLY A 339 5.30 21.29 2.10
N PHE A 340 5.92 20.43 1.29
CA PHE A 340 7.31 20.02 1.49
C PHE A 340 8.29 21.16 1.24
N THR A 341 8.15 21.86 0.11
CA THR A 341 9.08 22.95 -0.23
C THR A 341 8.99 24.15 0.71
N ASP A 342 7.79 24.45 1.24
CA ASP A 342 7.58 25.48 2.26
C ASP A 342 8.36 25.17 3.56
N LYS A 343 8.63 23.88 3.83
CA LYS A 343 9.46 23.41 4.96
C LYS A 343 10.95 23.32 4.62
N GLY A 344 11.36 23.72 3.42
CA GLY A 344 12.74 23.59 2.96
C GLY A 344 13.13 22.16 2.56
N VAL A 345 12.16 21.25 2.38
CA VAL A 345 12.43 19.90 1.89
C VAL A 345 12.64 19.94 0.38
N ARG A 346 13.71 19.29 -0.07
CA ARG A 346 14.05 19.16 -1.50
C ARG A 346 13.25 18.02 -2.11
N VAL A 347 12.65 18.25 -3.27
CA VAL A 347 11.81 17.25 -3.93
C VAL A 347 12.36 16.91 -5.31
N PHE A 348 12.71 15.64 -5.49
CA PHE A 348 13.16 15.07 -6.75
C PHE A 348 12.03 14.24 -7.35
N LEU A 349 11.44 14.73 -8.44
CA LEU A 349 10.40 14.06 -9.19
C LEU A 349 11.02 13.27 -10.35
N VAL A 350 10.69 11.99 -10.45
CA VAL A 350 11.26 11.13 -11.50
C VAL A 350 10.19 10.28 -12.15
N VAL A 351 10.17 10.25 -13.49
CA VAL A 351 9.40 9.23 -14.22
C VAL A 351 10.24 7.98 -14.39
N SER A 352 9.79 6.85 -13.85
CA SER A 352 10.44 5.55 -13.96
C SER A 352 10.70 5.15 -15.41
N PRO A 353 11.82 4.48 -15.73
CA PRO A 353 11.95 3.80 -17.00
C PRO A 353 10.87 2.71 -17.15
N ILE A 354 10.38 2.50 -18.37
CA ILE A 354 9.42 1.47 -18.78
C ILE A 354 10.07 0.67 -19.90
N HIS A 355 9.86 -0.64 -19.95
CA HIS A 355 10.55 -1.55 -20.87
C HIS A 355 10.71 -0.95 -22.30
N PRO A 356 11.88 -1.03 -22.96
CA PRO A 356 12.14 -0.33 -24.24
C PRO A 356 11.13 -0.63 -25.37
N LEU A 357 10.56 -1.84 -25.38
CA LEU A 357 9.44 -2.20 -26.29
C LEU A 357 8.25 -1.25 -26.21
N SER A 358 8.08 -0.57 -25.07
CA SER A 358 7.06 0.46 -24.90
C SER A 358 7.24 1.63 -25.85
N GLN A 359 8.41 1.82 -26.48
CA GLN A 359 8.64 2.88 -27.46
C GLN A 359 7.71 2.78 -28.67
N ASP A 360 7.33 1.57 -29.09
CA ASP A 360 6.56 1.34 -30.31
C ASP A 360 5.14 0.81 -30.05
N THR A 361 4.65 0.95 -28.82
CA THR A 361 3.32 0.47 -28.43
C THR A 361 2.30 1.61 -28.29
N PRO A 362 0.99 1.31 -28.44
CA PRO A 362 -0.06 2.30 -28.24
C PRO A 362 -0.08 2.88 -26.82
N ALA A 363 0.03 2.02 -25.80
CA ALA A 363 0.12 2.48 -24.42
C ALA A 363 1.55 2.86 -24.04
N ALA A 364 1.68 3.84 -23.15
CA ALA A 364 2.94 4.29 -22.57
C ALA A 364 3.42 3.39 -21.42
N ASP A 365 2.51 2.63 -20.82
CA ASP A 365 2.75 1.72 -19.71
C ASP A 365 1.62 0.65 -19.66
N PRO A 366 1.81 -0.49 -18.98
CA PRO A 366 0.84 -1.60 -19.01
C PRO A 366 -0.49 -1.35 -18.28
N ASP A 367 -0.66 -0.21 -17.59
CA ASP A 367 -1.94 0.21 -17.00
C ASP A 367 -2.74 1.12 -17.96
N GLY A 368 -2.28 1.22 -19.20
CA GLY A 368 -3.02 1.81 -20.31
C GLY A 368 -2.98 3.33 -20.42
N SER A 369 -1.99 3.97 -19.80
CA SER A 369 -1.75 5.40 -20.04
C SER A 369 -1.46 5.65 -21.52
N SER A 370 -2.04 6.69 -22.09
CA SER A 370 -1.77 7.07 -23.49
C SER A 370 -0.44 7.81 -23.61
N ARG A 371 0.12 7.89 -24.82
CA ARG A 371 1.34 8.69 -25.11
C ARG A 371 1.14 10.18 -24.86
N GLU A 372 -0.03 10.70 -25.24
CA GLU A 372 -0.40 12.09 -24.92
C GLU A 372 -0.58 12.29 -23.42
N GLY A 373 -1.08 11.29 -22.69
CA GLY A 373 -1.16 11.31 -21.24
C GLY A 373 0.21 11.40 -20.56
N LEU A 374 1.17 10.58 -21.02
CA LEU A 374 2.56 10.67 -20.57
C LEU A 374 3.17 12.05 -20.90
N LYS A 375 2.98 12.55 -22.12
CA LYS A 375 3.47 13.88 -22.53
C LYS A 375 2.88 15.00 -21.67
N ASN A 376 1.58 14.98 -21.41
CA ASN A 376 0.91 15.94 -20.53
C ASN A 376 1.47 15.88 -19.10
N THR A 377 1.63 14.67 -18.55
CA THR A 377 2.20 14.47 -17.21
C THR A 377 3.62 15.03 -17.12
N VAL A 378 4.49 14.72 -18.09
CA VAL A 378 5.86 15.23 -18.16
C VAL A 378 5.88 16.76 -18.24
N SER A 379 5.09 17.37 -19.13
CA SER A 379 5.01 18.84 -19.26
C SER A 379 4.62 19.51 -17.94
N ARG A 380 3.64 18.96 -17.21
CA ARG A 380 3.21 19.54 -15.93
C ARG A 380 4.27 19.38 -14.83
N LEU A 381 5.03 18.30 -14.83
CA LEU A 381 6.15 18.11 -13.91
C LEU A 381 7.31 19.08 -14.22
N GLU A 382 7.59 19.34 -15.49
CA GLU A 382 8.53 20.39 -15.91
C GLU A 382 8.08 21.78 -15.45
N ASP A 383 6.78 22.07 -15.50
CA ASP A 383 6.25 23.35 -15.04
C ASP A 383 6.31 23.51 -13.52
N LEU A 384 6.13 22.43 -12.75
CA LEU A 384 6.40 22.41 -11.31
C LEU A 384 7.87 22.71 -10.99
N GLU A 385 8.80 22.13 -11.74
CA GLU A 385 10.23 22.41 -11.61
C GLU A 385 10.56 23.89 -11.90
N LYS A 386 10.01 24.45 -12.99
CA LYS A 386 10.22 25.86 -13.35
C LYS A 386 9.65 26.81 -12.28
N GLY A 387 8.54 26.44 -11.67
CA GLY A 387 7.83 27.25 -10.69
C GLY A 387 8.39 27.21 -9.28
N ASN A 388 9.27 26.25 -8.96
CA ASN A 388 9.75 26.05 -7.59
C ASN A 388 11.22 25.61 -7.53
N PRO A 389 12.12 26.40 -6.92
CA PRO A 389 13.56 26.12 -6.90
C PRO A 389 13.97 24.92 -6.03
N MET A 390 13.05 24.38 -5.24
CA MET A 390 13.23 23.19 -4.40
C MET A 390 12.67 21.92 -5.05
N ILE A 391 12.15 22.02 -6.27
CA ILE A 391 11.69 20.89 -7.07
C ILE A 391 12.67 20.68 -8.22
N TRP A 392 13.07 19.44 -8.43
CA TRP A 392 13.85 18.99 -9.58
C TRP A 392 13.12 17.86 -10.28
N PHE A 393 13.12 17.89 -11.61
CA PHE A 393 12.41 16.88 -12.40
C PHE A 393 13.34 16.20 -13.41
N HIS A 394 13.17 14.89 -13.57
CA HIS A 394 13.79 14.14 -14.65
C HIS A 394 12.87 13.07 -15.22
N ASP A 395 12.63 13.12 -16.54
CA ASP A 395 12.00 12.02 -17.28
C ASP A 395 13.07 10.98 -17.67
N THR A 396 13.20 9.91 -16.87
CA THR A 396 14.08 8.79 -17.22
C THR A 396 13.43 7.79 -18.16
N ASN A 397 12.11 7.86 -18.32
CA ASN A 397 11.39 7.00 -19.25
C ASN A 397 11.71 7.38 -20.70
N ARG A 398 11.69 8.68 -21.02
CA ARG A 398 11.89 9.20 -22.38
C ARG A 398 11.04 8.47 -23.42
N ARG A 399 9.80 8.13 -23.03
CA ARG A 399 8.84 7.35 -23.84
C ARG A 399 9.37 5.98 -24.30
N GLY A 400 10.20 5.33 -23.49
CA GLY A 400 10.86 4.05 -23.80
C GLY A 400 12.23 4.20 -24.47
N ALA A 401 12.60 5.42 -24.92
CA ALA A 401 13.88 5.69 -25.57
C ALA A 401 15.01 6.01 -24.55
N HIS A 402 15.11 5.19 -23.52
CA HIS A 402 16.14 5.30 -22.48
C HIS A 402 17.25 4.27 -22.65
N HIS A 403 18.28 4.36 -21.83
CA HIS A 403 19.49 3.54 -21.94
C HIS A 403 19.42 2.18 -21.23
N PHE A 404 18.34 1.87 -20.51
CA PHE A 404 18.15 0.55 -19.90
C PHE A 404 17.85 -0.51 -20.96
N THR A 405 18.48 -1.67 -20.86
CA THR A 405 18.26 -2.81 -21.76
C THR A 405 17.08 -3.66 -21.26
N HIS A 406 16.58 -4.55 -22.12
CA HIS A 406 15.43 -5.39 -21.77
C HIS A 406 15.72 -6.36 -20.61
N GLU A 407 16.96 -6.82 -20.47
CA GLU A 407 17.42 -7.71 -19.39
C GLU A 407 17.45 -7.03 -18.02
N GLN A 408 17.22 -5.73 -17.95
CA GLN A 408 17.18 -4.94 -16.71
C GLN A 408 15.76 -4.77 -16.16
N PHE A 409 14.78 -5.35 -16.84
CA PHE A 409 13.38 -5.32 -16.44
C PHE A 409 12.92 -6.69 -15.95
N TYR A 410 12.14 -6.67 -14.87
CA TYR A 410 11.44 -7.83 -14.36
C TYR A 410 10.21 -8.16 -15.21
N ASP A 411 9.50 -7.14 -15.69
CA ASP A 411 8.33 -7.23 -16.57
C ASP A 411 8.21 -5.96 -17.44
N ALA A 412 7.01 -5.61 -17.92
CA ALA A 412 6.84 -4.49 -18.84
C ALA A 412 7.18 -3.11 -18.23
N ASP A 413 7.21 -2.97 -16.91
CA ASP A 413 7.34 -1.66 -16.25
C ASP A 413 8.08 -1.67 -14.91
N HIS A 414 8.49 -2.83 -14.40
CA HIS A 414 9.32 -2.91 -13.20
C HIS A 414 10.76 -3.25 -13.57
N LEU A 415 11.71 -2.51 -13.00
CA LEU A 415 13.12 -2.90 -13.02
C LEU A 415 13.33 -4.18 -12.20
N ASN A 416 14.26 -5.02 -12.63
CA ASN A 416 14.82 -6.07 -11.78
C ASN A 416 15.97 -5.51 -10.92
N LYS A 417 16.64 -6.37 -10.14
CA LYS A 417 17.76 -5.96 -9.28
C LYS A 417 18.88 -5.23 -10.02
N VAL A 418 19.25 -5.71 -11.21
CA VAL A 418 20.33 -5.10 -12.02
C VAL A 418 19.90 -3.70 -12.49
N GLY A 419 18.68 -3.58 -13.03
CA GLY A 419 18.12 -2.30 -13.43
C GLY A 419 17.98 -1.31 -12.26
N ALA A 420 17.46 -1.78 -11.12
CA ALA A 420 17.29 -0.98 -9.91
C ALA A 420 18.63 -0.47 -9.36
N THR A 421 19.67 -1.30 -9.37
CA THR A 421 21.03 -0.90 -8.97
C THR A 421 21.56 0.22 -9.86
N GLN A 422 21.49 0.05 -11.19
CA GLN A 422 21.93 1.09 -12.14
C GLN A 422 21.11 2.37 -11.99
N PHE A 423 19.80 2.26 -11.83
CA PHE A 423 18.90 3.39 -11.67
C PHE A 423 19.16 4.15 -10.36
N THR A 424 19.38 3.44 -9.26
CA THR A 424 19.72 4.01 -7.95
C THR A 424 21.06 4.74 -8.00
N ALA A 425 22.09 4.15 -8.63
CA ALA A 425 23.39 4.80 -8.82
C ALA A 425 23.26 6.10 -9.64
N TRP A 426 22.54 6.05 -10.76
CA TRP A 426 22.27 7.25 -11.57
C TRP A 426 21.56 8.34 -10.75
N MET A 427 20.58 7.95 -9.92
CA MET A 427 19.79 8.88 -9.12
C MET A 427 20.64 9.52 -8.02
N LYS A 428 21.46 8.74 -7.33
CA LYS A 428 22.43 9.24 -6.35
C LYS A 428 23.35 10.28 -6.98
N ASP A 429 23.93 9.97 -8.14
CA ASP A 429 24.80 10.90 -8.87
C ASP A 429 24.05 12.18 -9.28
N TRP A 430 22.79 12.06 -9.73
CA TRP A 430 21.97 13.20 -10.10
C TRP A 430 21.67 14.11 -8.91
N ILE A 431 21.22 13.55 -7.79
CA ILE A 431 20.95 14.28 -6.55
C ILE A 431 22.23 15.03 -6.11
N GLN A 432 23.37 14.33 -6.03
CA GLN A 432 24.64 14.96 -5.62
C GLN A 432 25.07 16.10 -6.55
N ARG A 433 24.85 15.98 -7.87
CA ARG A 433 25.12 17.08 -8.81
C ARG A 433 24.22 18.28 -8.54
N VAL A 434 22.93 18.04 -8.30
CA VAL A 434 21.96 19.09 -7.98
C VAL A 434 22.33 19.78 -6.66
N GLU A 435 22.69 19.03 -5.63
CA GLU A 435 23.09 19.59 -4.33
C GLU A 435 24.29 20.52 -4.44
N LYS A 436 25.27 20.18 -5.30
CA LYS A 436 26.44 21.04 -5.58
C LYS A 436 26.07 22.34 -6.28
N LEU A 437 24.97 22.38 -7.03
CA LEU A 437 24.49 23.60 -7.70
C LEU A 437 23.76 24.55 -6.74
N GLY A 438 23.30 24.04 -5.59
CA GLY A 438 22.45 24.78 -4.67
C GLY A 438 21.01 25.00 -5.20
N PRO A 439 20.18 25.76 -4.46
CA PRO A 439 18.83 26.11 -4.92
C PRO A 439 18.89 26.92 -6.21
N ARG A 440 17.97 26.65 -7.15
CA ARG A 440 17.84 27.51 -8.34
C ARG A 440 17.38 28.92 -7.90
N PRO A 441 17.82 30.00 -8.57
CA PRO A 441 17.21 31.31 -8.34
C PRO A 441 15.72 31.25 -8.71
N PRO A 442 14.83 31.96 -7.98
CA PRO A 442 13.43 32.02 -8.35
C PRO A 442 13.29 32.61 -9.76
N VAL A 443 12.54 31.93 -10.63
CA VAL A 443 12.22 32.45 -11.96
C VAL A 443 11.34 33.68 -11.75
N THR A 444 11.88 34.87 -12.03
CA THR A 444 11.08 36.09 -12.03
C THR A 444 10.06 35.95 -13.17
N PRO A 445 8.74 36.04 -12.92
CA PRO A 445 7.76 36.02 -13.99
C PRO A 445 8.15 37.08 -15.00
N ALA A 446 8.31 36.69 -16.27
CA ALA A 446 8.52 37.66 -17.33
C ALA A 446 7.38 38.67 -17.24
N GLN A 447 7.72 39.95 -17.00
CA GLN A 447 6.73 41.02 -17.06
C GLN A 447 6.08 40.91 -18.44
N SER A 448 4.80 40.56 -18.47
CA SER A 448 4.05 40.49 -19.72
C SER A 448 4.12 41.87 -20.38
N PRO A 449 4.44 41.96 -21.68
CA PRO A 449 4.61 43.23 -22.37
C PRO A 449 3.33 44.09 -22.37
#